data_AF-A0A7K2BWB3-F1
#
_entry.id   AF-A0A7K2BWB3-F1
#
_cell.length_a   1.000
_cell.length_b   1.000
_cell.length_c   1.000
_cell.angle_alpha   90.00
_cell.angle_beta   90.00
_cell.angle_gamma   90.00
#
_symmetry.space_group_name_H-M   'P 1'
#
loop_
_entity.id
_entity.type
_entity.pdbx_description
1 polymer ?
#
loop_
_entity_poly.entity_id
_entity_poly.type
_entity_poly.pdbx_seq_one_letter_code
_entity_poly.pdbx_strand_id
1 'polypeptide(L)'
;FFGDDTDAKFNLASGKGRQAGSAMKPIALAEALTRGFTVTKSYDAPDELEIDRPDVCGPLWTIRGGLGSEPETRVEANLIAATQRSINTVFAQLMVDIRPANFVTMAERLGLEASRIAPVCAGVLGTEDVNTVELATIFSTFARSGRRAEPVLVTSVIESDGTALYRHVGDDRPVLDSAIANQITWVLQGAITHGTGHRAAIDRPAAGKTGTAQNYADATFVGYTPQRAAAVWVGFPDAQIPMVPPTTDIRVSGGTYPAQIWREIMIAAHEGVPAVDLPAPPVSAPSPATAPPPLDSVEIPDLVGRAWDPALVSAELGELTLGVAAVDVETDEYDEGTIIGQAPAALSLQRGGITVTVEVAAAPDLPTFIEMPSVVSLSEAEARGVLAAAGLGVAVYIEPFFDEEAERFGGDPGAVWRQAPAAGVPVEPGSSAEIWVNIEQ
;
A
#
# COMPACT_ATOMS: atom_id res chain seq x y z
N PHE A 1 11.03 17.93 -11.49
CA PHE A 1 10.16 16.83 -11.96
C PHE A 1 10.52 16.31 -13.36
N PHE A 2 11.62 16.78 -13.97
CA PHE A 2 12.36 16.02 -14.97
C PHE A 2 13.82 16.23 -14.61
N GLY A 3 14.44 15.23 -13.97
CA GLY A 3 15.88 15.23 -13.77
C GLY A 3 16.59 14.93 -15.09
N ASP A 4 17.90 15.09 -15.13
CA ASP A 4 18.74 14.79 -16.30
C ASP A 4 18.82 13.28 -16.62
N ASP A 5 17.95 12.47 -16.01
CA ASP A 5 17.90 11.03 -16.16
C ASP A 5 17.16 10.64 -17.44
N THR A 6 17.88 9.98 -18.35
CA THR A 6 17.38 9.61 -19.68
C THR A 6 16.25 8.59 -19.67
N ASP A 7 15.97 7.97 -18.52
CA ASP A 7 14.94 6.95 -18.33
C ASP A 7 13.55 7.55 -18.06
N ALA A 8 13.45 8.85 -17.74
CA ALA A 8 12.18 9.55 -17.47
C ALA A 8 11.42 10.02 -18.73
N LYS A 9 11.52 9.29 -19.86
CA LYS A 9 10.81 9.63 -21.12
C LYS A 9 9.36 9.14 -21.17
N PHE A 10 8.92 8.38 -20.16
CA PHE A 10 7.58 7.80 -20.10
C PHE A 10 6.68 8.55 -19.10
N ASN A 11 5.48 8.92 -19.53
CA ASN A 11 4.49 9.56 -18.66
C ASN A 11 3.56 8.52 -18.03
N LEU A 12 3.90 8.08 -16.82
CA LEU A 12 3.12 7.11 -16.02
C LEU A 12 1.76 7.63 -15.57
N ALA A 13 1.51 8.94 -15.65
CA ALA A 13 0.19 9.47 -15.33
C ALA A 13 -0.87 9.04 -16.37
N SER A 14 -0.41 8.67 -17.57
CA SER A 14 -1.22 8.31 -18.74
C SER A 14 -0.83 6.92 -19.30
N GLY A 15 -1.44 6.52 -20.41
CA GLY A 15 -1.12 5.25 -21.07
C GLY A 15 -1.84 4.06 -20.44
N LYS A 16 -1.16 2.91 -20.36
CA LYS A 16 -1.77 1.63 -19.94
C LYS A 16 -2.17 1.59 -18.46
N GLY A 17 -1.49 2.35 -17.60
CA GLY A 17 -1.79 2.42 -16.18
C GLY A 17 -1.07 1.37 -15.33
N ARG A 18 -1.55 1.23 -14.09
CA ARG A 18 -1.08 0.34 -13.04
C ARG A 18 -2.27 -0.16 -12.21
N GLN A 19 -2.09 -1.22 -11.44
CA GLN A 19 -3.17 -1.75 -10.60
C GLN A 19 -3.65 -0.69 -9.61
N ALA A 20 -4.91 -0.26 -9.76
CA ALA A 20 -5.50 0.79 -8.95
C ALA A 20 -5.89 0.32 -7.54
N GLY A 21 -5.97 -1.00 -7.33
CA GLY A 21 -6.38 -1.59 -6.07
C GLY A 21 -7.75 -1.10 -5.60
N SER A 22 -7.87 -0.92 -4.29
CA SER A 22 -9.11 -0.44 -3.65
C SER A 22 -9.60 0.95 -4.07
N ALA A 23 -8.87 1.70 -4.90
CA ALA A 23 -9.36 2.95 -5.50
C ALA A 23 -10.52 2.72 -6.48
N MET A 24 -10.74 1.47 -6.94
CA MET A 24 -11.85 1.09 -7.81
C MET A 24 -13.19 0.89 -7.08
N LYS A 25 -13.17 0.66 -5.76
CA LYS A 25 -14.36 0.40 -4.94
C LYS A 25 -15.47 1.47 -5.03
N PRO A 26 -15.19 2.78 -5.11
CA PRO A 26 -16.22 3.81 -5.30
C PRO A 26 -17.05 3.63 -6.57
N ILE A 27 -16.52 2.99 -7.62
CA ILE A 27 -17.27 2.68 -8.85
C ILE A 27 -18.35 1.63 -8.56
N ALA A 28 -18.02 0.59 -7.80
CA ALA A 28 -19.00 -0.42 -7.38
C ALA A 28 -20.05 0.17 -6.43
N LEU A 29 -19.66 1.09 -5.54
CA LEU A 29 -20.60 1.84 -4.71
C LEU A 29 -21.56 2.67 -5.59
N ALA A 30 -21.05 3.35 -6.61
CA ALA A 30 -21.87 4.14 -7.54
C ALA A 30 -22.90 3.27 -8.29
N GLU A 31 -22.48 2.10 -8.79
CA GLU A 31 -23.41 1.17 -9.45
C GLU A 31 -24.45 0.64 -8.47
N ALA A 32 -24.04 0.21 -7.27
CA ALA A 32 -24.96 -0.30 -6.26
C ALA A 32 -26.05 0.72 -5.91
N LEU A 33 -25.68 1.97 -5.66
CA LEU A 33 -26.62 3.05 -5.34
C LEU A 33 -27.53 3.37 -6.54
N THR A 34 -27.01 3.31 -7.76
CA THR A 34 -27.81 3.48 -9.00
C THR A 34 -28.88 2.40 -9.13
N ARG A 35 -28.61 1.19 -8.62
CA ARG A 35 -29.56 0.07 -8.57
C ARG A 35 -30.50 0.10 -7.36
N GLY A 36 -30.47 1.16 -6.56
CA GLY A 36 -31.35 1.35 -5.40
C GLY A 36 -30.86 0.73 -4.10
N PHE A 37 -29.59 0.31 -4.02
CA PHE A 37 -29.01 -0.12 -2.75
C PHE A 37 -28.85 1.13 -1.86
N THR A 38 -28.93 0.94 -0.55
CA THR A 38 -28.60 2.00 0.41
C THR A 38 -27.18 1.82 0.92
N VAL A 39 -26.52 2.92 1.31
CA VAL A 39 -25.20 2.85 1.95
C VAL A 39 -25.21 2.09 3.29
N THR A 40 -26.39 1.90 3.87
CA THR A 40 -26.61 1.11 5.09
C THR A 40 -26.75 -0.39 4.84
N LYS A 41 -26.74 -0.85 3.58
CA LYS A 41 -26.74 -2.29 3.29
C LYS A 41 -25.48 -2.93 3.90
N SER A 42 -25.69 -3.98 4.70
CA SER A 42 -24.62 -4.74 5.36
C SER A 42 -24.37 -6.08 4.67
N TYR A 43 -23.12 -6.53 4.80
CA TYR A 43 -22.66 -7.86 4.40
C TYR A 43 -21.82 -8.45 5.54
N ASP A 44 -21.73 -9.78 5.58
CA ASP A 44 -20.72 -10.46 6.39
C ASP A 44 -19.31 -9.99 5.96
N ALA A 45 -18.41 -9.79 6.92
CA ALA A 45 -17.06 -9.28 6.71
C ALA A 45 -15.98 -10.18 7.37
N PRO A 46 -15.99 -11.51 7.09
CA PRO A 46 -14.95 -12.41 7.61
C PRO A 46 -13.58 -12.03 7.02
N ASP A 47 -12.48 -12.31 7.73
CA ASP A 47 -11.13 -12.02 7.22
C ASP A 47 -10.82 -12.73 5.90
N GLU A 48 -11.27 -13.98 5.75
CA GLU A 48 -11.25 -14.72 4.50
C GLU A 48 -12.68 -15.10 4.07
N LEU A 49 -12.97 -14.98 2.78
CA LEU A 49 -14.25 -15.34 2.18
C LEU A 49 -14.01 -16.15 0.90
N GLU A 50 -14.70 -17.27 0.78
CA GLU A 50 -14.81 -18.01 -0.47
C GLU A 50 -16.17 -17.76 -1.13
N ILE A 51 -16.15 -17.40 -2.41
CA ILE A 51 -17.34 -17.20 -3.23
C ILE A 51 -17.35 -18.25 -4.33
N ASP A 52 -18.29 -19.20 -4.23
CA ASP A 52 -18.58 -20.18 -5.27
C ASP A 52 -19.79 -19.75 -6.10
N ARG A 53 -19.54 -18.89 -7.10
CA ARG A 53 -20.56 -18.36 -8.03
C ARG A 53 -20.10 -18.46 -9.48
N PRO A 54 -20.06 -19.68 -10.06
CA PRO A 54 -19.61 -19.91 -11.43
C PRO A 54 -20.43 -19.20 -12.49
N ASP A 55 -21.70 -18.87 -12.19
CA ASP A 55 -22.57 -18.09 -13.06
C ASP A 55 -22.22 -16.58 -13.10
N VAL A 56 -21.41 -16.08 -12.16
CA VAL A 56 -21.08 -14.64 -12.03
C VAL A 56 -19.58 -14.38 -12.03
N CYS A 57 -18.83 -15.08 -11.18
CA CYS A 57 -17.42 -14.85 -10.91
C CYS A 57 -16.50 -15.93 -11.50
N GLY A 58 -17.07 -16.96 -12.12
CA GLY A 58 -16.30 -18.09 -12.63
C GLY A 58 -15.85 -19.03 -11.50
N PRO A 59 -14.65 -19.61 -11.56
CA PRO A 59 -14.20 -20.59 -10.57
C PRO A 59 -14.24 -20.02 -9.13
N LEU A 60 -14.14 -20.91 -8.15
CA LEU A 60 -14.06 -20.55 -6.73
C LEU A 60 -13.10 -19.38 -6.52
N TRP A 61 -13.62 -18.29 -5.96
CA TRP A 61 -12.86 -17.08 -5.71
C TRP A 61 -12.63 -16.93 -4.20
N THR A 62 -11.36 -16.92 -3.78
CA THR A 62 -10.96 -16.70 -2.39
C THR A 62 -10.47 -15.26 -2.21
N ILE A 63 -11.00 -14.57 -1.20
CA ILE A 63 -10.75 -13.16 -0.93
C ILE A 63 -10.29 -13.00 0.51
N ARG A 64 -9.24 -12.21 0.74
CA ARG A 64 -8.78 -11.79 2.07
C ARG A 64 -8.91 -10.29 2.28
N GLY A 65 -8.84 -9.85 3.54
CA GLY A 65 -8.91 -8.43 3.92
C GLY A 65 -10.30 -8.04 4.42
N GLY A 66 -10.83 -8.87 5.32
CA GLY A 66 -12.07 -8.61 6.08
C GLY A 66 -11.85 -7.86 7.37
N LEU A 67 -12.78 -8.03 8.33
CA LEU A 67 -12.69 -7.47 9.68
C LEU A 67 -12.45 -8.51 10.78
N GLY A 68 -12.86 -9.75 10.58
CA GLY A 68 -12.89 -10.76 11.64
C GLY A 68 -11.70 -11.70 11.60
N SER A 69 -10.79 -11.60 12.59
CA SER A 69 -9.64 -12.50 12.76
C SER A 69 -9.99 -13.88 13.34
N GLU A 70 -11.21 -14.06 13.86
CA GLU A 70 -11.64 -15.29 14.52
C GLU A 70 -12.76 -16.00 13.74
N PRO A 71 -12.64 -17.32 13.46
CA PRO A 71 -13.60 -18.09 12.64
C PRO A 71 -15.06 -18.06 13.13
N GLU A 72 -15.27 -17.82 14.43
CA GLU A 72 -16.59 -17.98 15.08
C GLU A 72 -17.36 -16.66 15.27
N THR A 73 -16.75 -15.51 15.00
CA THR A 73 -17.42 -14.21 15.21
C THR A 73 -17.90 -13.64 13.88
N ARG A 74 -19.22 -13.67 13.65
CA ARG A 74 -19.82 -12.98 12.49
C ARG A 74 -19.72 -11.47 12.69
N VAL A 75 -18.75 -10.86 12.00
CA VAL A 75 -18.62 -9.41 11.90
C VAL A 75 -19.33 -8.96 10.63
N GLU A 76 -20.25 -8.02 10.74
CA GLU A 76 -20.88 -7.38 9.59
C GLU A 76 -20.33 -5.97 9.38
N ALA A 77 -20.32 -5.51 8.13
CA ALA A 77 -20.05 -4.11 7.82
C ALA A 77 -21.00 -3.60 6.74
N ASN A 78 -21.51 -2.39 6.94
CA ASN A 78 -22.28 -1.68 5.92
C ASN A 78 -21.36 -1.06 4.86
N LEU A 79 -21.93 -0.61 3.74
CA LEU A 79 -21.16 -0.03 2.64
C LEU A 79 -20.42 1.26 3.03
N ILE A 80 -20.87 1.99 4.07
CA ILE A 80 -20.14 3.14 4.63
C ILE A 80 -18.81 2.65 5.24
N ALA A 81 -18.89 1.77 6.24
CA ALA A 81 -17.72 1.24 6.94
C ALA A 81 -16.80 0.47 6.00
N ALA A 82 -17.37 -0.33 5.09
CA ALA A 82 -16.62 -1.08 4.09
C ALA A 82 -15.84 -0.19 3.13
N THR A 83 -16.39 0.96 2.74
CA THR A 83 -15.68 1.92 1.89
C THR A 83 -14.55 2.61 2.66
N GLN A 84 -14.81 3.07 3.88
CA GLN A 84 -13.85 3.82 4.71
C GLN A 84 -12.67 2.94 5.17
N ARG A 85 -12.98 1.71 5.59
CA ARG A 85 -12.00 0.71 6.06
C ARG A 85 -11.48 -0.18 4.94
N SER A 86 -11.99 -0.02 3.72
CA SER A 86 -11.53 -0.73 2.53
C SER A 86 -11.67 -2.25 2.63
N ILE A 87 -12.80 -2.75 3.12
CA ILE A 87 -13.03 -4.19 3.37
C ILE A 87 -13.24 -4.95 2.06
N ASN A 88 -12.33 -5.86 1.72
CA ASN A 88 -12.38 -6.59 0.44
C ASN A 88 -13.55 -7.58 0.37
N THR A 89 -13.81 -8.33 1.45
CA THR A 89 -14.83 -9.38 1.47
C THR A 89 -16.26 -8.82 1.31
N VAL A 90 -16.52 -7.61 1.80
CA VAL A 90 -17.79 -6.89 1.55
C VAL A 90 -17.91 -6.47 0.08
N PHE A 91 -16.85 -5.88 -0.50
CA PHE A 91 -16.87 -5.45 -1.90
C PHE A 91 -16.90 -6.61 -2.89
N ALA A 92 -16.34 -7.76 -2.53
CA ALA A 92 -16.46 -9.00 -3.30
C ALA A 92 -17.92 -9.45 -3.40
N GLN A 93 -18.64 -9.46 -2.27
CA GLN A 93 -20.08 -9.76 -2.26
C GLN A 93 -20.91 -8.70 -3.00
N LEU A 94 -20.58 -7.42 -2.83
CA LEU A 94 -21.23 -6.34 -3.57
C LEU A 94 -21.06 -6.52 -5.08
N MET A 95 -19.88 -6.91 -5.54
CA MET A 95 -19.59 -7.17 -6.95
C MET A 95 -20.43 -8.33 -7.51
N VAL A 96 -20.65 -9.40 -6.74
CA VAL A 96 -21.57 -10.49 -7.10
C VAL A 96 -22.98 -9.94 -7.29
N ASP A 97 -23.46 -9.10 -6.38
CA ASP A 97 -24.81 -8.53 -6.39
C ASP A 97 -25.03 -7.58 -7.59
N ILE A 98 -24.08 -6.68 -7.87
CA ILE A 98 -24.20 -5.71 -8.96
C ILE A 98 -23.84 -6.31 -10.32
N ARG A 99 -23.10 -7.42 -10.34
CA ARG A 99 -22.52 -8.11 -11.50
C ARG A 99 -21.38 -7.33 -12.19
N PRO A 100 -20.29 -8.02 -12.63
CA PRO A 100 -19.13 -7.36 -13.22
C PRO A 100 -19.39 -6.52 -14.47
N ALA A 101 -20.31 -6.94 -15.35
CA ALA A 101 -20.62 -6.18 -16.57
C ALA A 101 -21.21 -4.79 -16.27
N ASN A 102 -22.02 -4.67 -15.20
CA ASN A 102 -22.58 -3.39 -14.79
C ASN A 102 -21.51 -2.51 -14.13
N PHE A 103 -20.58 -3.11 -13.37
CA PHE A 103 -19.41 -2.40 -12.85
C PHE A 103 -18.57 -1.78 -13.98
N VAL A 104 -18.26 -2.54 -15.04
CA VAL A 104 -17.53 -2.02 -16.21
C VAL A 104 -18.30 -0.89 -16.89
N THR A 105 -19.61 -1.07 -17.10
CA THR A 105 -20.48 -0.04 -17.69
C THR A 105 -20.46 1.26 -16.86
N MET A 106 -20.53 1.16 -15.53
CA MET A 106 -20.43 2.31 -14.64
C MET A 106 -19.04 2.96 -14.68
N ALA A 107 -17.97 2.15 -14.72
CA ALA A 107 -16.59 2.61 -14.87
C ALA A 107 -16.41 3.48 -16.13
N GLU A 108 -16.83 2.97 -17.30
CA GLU A 108 -16.75 3.68 -18.58
C GLU A 108 -17.59 4.96 -18.57
N ARG A 109 -18.79 4.89 -17.97
CA ARG A 109 -19.69 6.05 -17.78
C ARG A 109 -19.03 7.15 -16.95
N LEU A 110 -18.27 6.81 -15.92
CA LEU A 110 -17.61 7.75 -15.01
C LEU A 110 -16.29 8.33 -15.56
N GLY A 111 -15.64 7.67 -16.52
CA GLY A 111 -14.42 8.24 -17.12
C GLY A 111 -13.34 7.26 -17.55
N LEU A 112 -13.47 5.96 -17.29
CA LEU A 112 -12.53 4.97 -17.81
C LEU A 112 -12.66 4.84 -19.34
N GLU A 113 -11.54 4.64 -20.03
CA GLU A 113 -11.57 4.30 -21.45
C GLU A 113 -12.33 3.00 -21.68
N ALA A 114 -13.08 2.93 -22.79
CA ALA A 114 -13.80 1.72 -23.18
C ALA A 114 -12.82 0.54 -23.27
N SER A 115 -13.23 -0.63 -22.78
CA SER A 115 -12.40 -1.85 -22.73
C SER A 115 -11.12 -1.76 -21.87
N ARG A 116 -10.94 -0.71 -21.05
CA ARG A 116 -9.81 -0.61 -20.09
C ARG A 116 -9.75 -1.80 -19.14
N ILE A 117 -10.91 -2.28 -18.69
CA ILE A 117 -11.02 -3.34 -17.68
C ILE A 117 -11.94 -4.46 -18.17
N ALA A 118 -11.61 -5.71 -17.82
CA ALA A 118 -12.47 -6.85 -18.09
C ALA A 118 -13.65 -6.95 -17.10
N PRO A 119 -14.81 -7.52 -17.50
CA PRO A 119 -15.95 -7.73 -16.62
C PRO A 119 -15.73 -8.97 -15.72
N VAL A 120 -14.79 -8.88 -14.79
CA VAL A 120 -14.47 -9.94 -13.81
C VAL A 120 -14.70 -9.46 -12.37
N CYS A 121 -15.06 -10.37 -11.47
CA CYS A 121 -15.38 -10.00 -10.08
C CYS A 121 -14.18 -9.38 -9.33
N ALA A 122 -12.96 -9.85 -9.62
CA ALA A 122 -11.75 -9.28 -9.02
C ALA A 122 -11.52 -7.79 -9.39
N GLY A 123 -12.16 -7.30 -10.45
CA GLY A 123 -12.04 -5.89 -10.88
C GLY A 123 -12.47 -4.88 -9.82
N VAL A 124 -13.38 -5.24 -8.89
CA VAL A 124 -13.77 -4.37 -7.76
C VAL A 124 -12.61 -4.12 -6.79
N LEU A 125 -11.65 -5.04 -6.74
CA LEU A 125 -10.44 -4.95 -5.92
C LEU A 125 -9.29 -4.28 -6.68
N GLY A 126 -9.52 -3.87 -7.94
CA GLY A 126 -8.57 -3.11 -8.76
C GLY A 126 -7.36 -3.92 -9.23
N THR A 127 -7.60 -5.16 -9.67
CA THR A 127 -6.58 -6.05 -10.25
C THR A 127 -6.17 -5.67 -11.68
N GLU A 128 -6.95 -4.80 -12.33
CA GLU A 128 -6.69 -4.34 -13.69
C GLU A 128 -5.94 -3.01 -13.67
N ASP A 129 -5.13 -2.77 -14.71
CA ASP A 129 -4.37 -1.53 -14.85
C ASP A 129 -5.29 -0.36 -15.22
N VAL A 130 -5.13 0.76 -14.52
CA VAL A 130 -5.82 2.03 -14.78
C VAL A 130 -4.82 3.16 -14.60
N ASN A 131 -4.87 4.19 -15.44
CA ASN A 131 -3.95 5.33 -15.30
C ASN A 131 -4.50 6.42 -14.37
N THR A 132 -3.62 7.25 -13.83
CA THR A 132 -4.00 8.27 -12.84
C THR A 132 -4.90 9.37 -13.42
N VAL A 133 -4.80 9.67 -14.72
CA VAL A 133 -5.71 10.63 -15.38
C VAL A 133 -7.15 10.09 -15.35
N GLU A 134 -7.36 8.82 -15.69
CA GLU A 134 -8.68 8.18 -15.63
C GLU A 134 -9.25 8.15 -14.21
N LEU A 135 -8.43 7.79 -13.22
CA LEU A 135 -8.84 7.81 -11.81
C LEU A 135 -9.21 9.22 -11.34
N ALA A 136 -8.41 10.23 -11.69
CA ALA A 136 -8.72 11.61 -11.37
C ALA A 136 -10.00 12.08 -12.08
N THR A 137 -10.26 11.66 -13.32
CA THR A 137 -11.49 11.95 -14.04
C THR A 137 -12.72 11.38 -13.32
N ILE A 138 -12.68 10.12 -12.87
CA ILE A 138 -13.77 9.50 -12.11
C ILE A 138 -14.06 10.29 -10.82
N PHE A 139 -13.02 10.58 -10.04
CA PHE A 139 -13.19 11.27 -8.76
C PHE A 139 -13.62 12.74 -8.96
N SER A 140 -13.20 13.37 -10.05
CA SER A 140 -13.71 14.70 -10.44
C SER A 140 -15.21 14.67 -10.75
N THR A 141 -15.72 13.56 -11.29
CA THR A 141 -17.17 13.38 -11.53
C THR A 141 -17.93 13.35 -10.21
N PHE A 142 -17.40 12.71 -9.17
CA PHE A 142 -17.99 12.75 -7.83
C PHE A 142 -17.92 14.15 -7.21
N ALA A 143 -16.76 14.82 -7.32
CA ALA A 143 -16.57 16.21 -6.87
C ALA A 143 -17.59 17.18 -7.50
N ARG A 144 -17.99 16.91 -8.74
CA ARG A 144 -18.93 17.70 -9.54
C ARG A 144 -20.37 17.18 -9.49
N SER A 145 -20.75 16.50 -8.40
CA SER A 145 -22.11 15.98 -8.19
C SER A 145 -22.63 15.16 -9.38
N GLY A 146 -21.78 14.30 -9.94
CA GLY A 146 -22.14 13.36 -10.99
C GLY A 146 -22.00 13.90 -12.42
N ARG A 147 -21.38 15.08 -12.60
CA ARG A 147 -21.14 15.67 -13.91
C ARG A 147 -19.70 15.42 -14.35
N ARG A 148 -19.54 14.67 -15.44
CA ARG A 148 -18.25 14.35 -16.03
C ARG A 148 -17.81 15.45 -16.99
N ALA A 149 -16.54 15.81 -16.90
CA ALA A 149 -15.83 16.60 -17.91
C ALA A 149 -14.72 15.73 -18.52
N GLU A 150 -14.49 15.89 -19.83
CA GLU A 150 -13.36 15.23 -20.49
C GLU A 150 -12.04 15.88 -20.05
N PRO A 151 -10.99 15.08 -19.75
CA PRO A 151 -9.69 15.62 -19.44
C PRO A 151 -9.08 16.29 -20.67
N VAL A 152 -8.63 17.54 -20.53
CA VAL A 152 -8.01 18.31 -21.61
C VAL A 152 -6.69 18.92 -21.17
N LEU A 153 -5.68 18.85 -22.04
CA LEU A 153 -4.37 19.45 -21.82
C LEU A 153 -4.27 20.87 -22.42
N VAL A 154 -4.94 21.10 -23.55
CA VAL A 154 -4.91 22.39 -24.28
C VAL A 154 -6.26 23.07 -24.16
N THR A 155 -6.29 24.25 -23.56
CA THR A 155 -7.52 25.05 -23.38
C THR A 155 -7.69 26.13 -24.44
N SER A 156 -6.61 26.63 -25.03
CA SER A 156 -6.64 27.55 -26.15
C SER A 156 -5.35 27.52 -26.98
N VAL A 157 -5.48 27.77 -28.29
CA VAL A 157 -4.35 28.06 -29.18
C VAL A 157 -4.59 29.44 -29.78
N ILE A 158 -3.60 30.33 -29.66
CA ILE A 158 -3.68 31.72 -30.06
C ILE A 158 -2.43 32.05 -30.90
N GLU A 159 -2.60 32.75 -32.02
CA GLU A 159 -1.50 33.28 -32.81
C GLU A 159 -0.78 34.43 -32.08
N SER A 160 0.41 34.77 -32.55
CA SER A 160 1.22 35.86 -31.97
C SER A 160 0.56 37.23 -32.03
N ASP A 161 -0.39 37.42 -32.95
CA ASP A 161 -1.16 38.67 -33.10
C ASP A 161 -2.43 38.71 -32.21
N GLY A 162 -2.70 37.65 -31.46
CA GLY A 162 -3.87 37.53 -30.58
C GLY A 162 -5.06 36.79 -31.22
N THR A 163 -4.97 36.34 -32.47
CA THR A 163 -6.04 35.59 -33.14
C THR A 163 -6.22 34.21 -32.50
N ALA A 164 -7.42 33.90 -32.00
CA ALA A 164 -7.71 32.58 -31.41
C ALA A 164 -7.97 31.53 -32.51
N LEU A 165 -7.11 30.51 -32.59
CA LEU A 165 -7.24 29.37 -33.51
C LEU A 165 -8.08 28.23 -32.93
N TYR A 166 -7.98 28.05 -31.61
CA TYR A 166 -8.73 27.04 -30.88
C TYR A 166 -9.08 27.56 -29.49
N ARG A 167 -10.27 27.21 -29.03
CA ARG A 167 -10.67 27.35 -27.63
C ARG A 167 -11.47 26.12 -27.28
N HIS A 168 -11.08 25.45 -26.20
CA HIS A 168 -11.81 24.31 -25.70
C HIS A 168 -13.20 24.78 -25.23
N VAL A 169 -14.24 24.16 -25.77
CA VAL A 169 -15.60 24.28 -25.27
C VAL A 169 -15.82 23.09 -24.36
N GLY A 170 -15.90 23.35 -23.06
CA GLY A 170 -16.08 22.32 -22.05
C GLY A 170 -17.32 21.47 -22.32
N ASP A 171 -17.16 20.16 -22.24
CA ASP A 171 -18.28 19.23 -22.18
C ASP A 171 -18.56 18.90 -20.71
N ASP A 172 -19.80 19.06 -20.28
CA ASP A 172 -20.22 18.88 -18.90
C ASP A 172 -21.48 18.02 -18.90
N ARG A 173 -21.27 16.71 -18.84
CA ARG A 173 -22.33 15.71 -19.05
C ARG A 173 -22.80 15.15 -17.72
N PRO A 174 -24.11 15.18 -17.40
CA PRO A 174 -24.62 14.46 -16.24
C PRO A 174 -24.52 12.96 -16.52
N VAL A 175 -23.67 12.27 -15.77
CA VAL A 175 -23.44 10.82 -15.91
C VAL A 175 -23.79 10.05 -14.65
N LEU A 176 -23.98 10.71 -13.51
CA LEU A 176 -24.47 10.10 -12.29
C LEU A 176 -25.49 11.04 -11.65
N ASP A 177 -26.51 10.49 -11.00
CA ASP A 177 -27.46 11.32 -10.26
C ASP A 177 -26.75 12.09 -9.15
N SER A 178 -27.07 13.38 -9.02
CA SER A 178 -26.40 14.26 -8.06
C SER A 178 -26.56 13.84 -6.60
N ALA A 179 -27.71 13.26 -6.23
CA ALA A 179 -27.94 12.75 -4.88
C ALA A 179 -27.06 11.51 -4.63
N ILE A 180 -26.89 10.64 -5.62
CA ILE A 180 -25.96 9.50 -5.54
C ILE A 180 -24.50 9.98 -5.42
N ALA A 181 -24.06 10.91 -6.28
CA ALA A 181 -22.70 11.43 -6.26
C ALA A 181 -22.37 12.14 -4.93
N ASN A 182 -23.32 12.90 -4.38
CA ASN A 182 -23.16 13.57 -3.09
C ASN A 182 -23.15 12.55 -1.93
N GLN A 183 -23.94 11.49 -2.01
CA GLN A 183 -23.89 10.39 -1.04
C GLN A 183 -22.54 9.65 -1.05
N ILE A 184 -21.98 9.39 -2.23
CA ILE A 184 -20.62 8.82 -2.38
C ILE A 184 -19.59 9.76 -1.78
N THR A 185 -19.68 11.05 -2.08
CA THR A 185 -18.79 12.09 -1.54
C THR A 185 -18.82 12.10 -0.02
N TRP A 186 -20.00 12.01 0.59
CA TRP A 186 -20.13 11.90 2.04
C TRP A 186 -19.48 10.63 2.61
N VAL A 187 -19.64 9.48 1.96
CA VAL A 187 -18.95 8.25 2.38
C VAL A 187 -17.42 8.39 2.29
N LEU A 188 -16.91 8.98 1.20
CA LEU A 188 -15.47 9.13 0.93
C LEU A 188 -14.79 10.19 1.82
N GLN A 189 -15.52 11.18 2.34
CA GLN A 189 -15.02 12.06 3.40
C GLN A 189 -14.60 11.26 4.63
N GLY A 190 -15.35 10.21 4.97
CA GLY A 190 -15.04 9.32 6.07
C GLY A 190 -13.71 8.58 5.92
N ALA A 191 -13.26 8.32 4.68
CA ALA A 191 -12.00 7.63 4.44
C ALA A 191 -10.78 8.50 4.81
N ILE A 192 -10.90 9.83 4.72
CA ILE A 192 -9.88 10.79 5.16
C ILE A 192 -10.05 11.11 6.65
N THR A 193 -11.27 11.27 7.14
CA THR A 193 -11.47 11.73 8.53
C THR A 193 -11.29 10.64 9.58
N HIS A 194 -11.66 9.38 9.27
CA HIS A 194 -11.67 8.27 10.24
C HIS A 194 -11.17 6.95 9.63
N GLY A 195 -10.54 7.01 8.46
CA GLY A 195 -10.26 5.83 7.64
C GLY A 195 -8.81 5.69 7.22
N THR A 196 -8.62 4.80 6.25
CA THR A 196 -7.29 4.44 5.72
C THR A 196 -6.54 5.60 5.07
N GLY A 197 -7.21 6.71 4.75
CA GLY A 197 -6.64 7.89 4.08
C GLY A 197 -6.34 9.08 5.00
N HIS A 198 -6.27 8.90 6.32
CA HIS A 198 -6.11 10.00 7.28
C HIS A 198 -4.90 10.91 7.02
N ARG A 199 -3.79 10.37 6.48
CA ARG A 199 -2.61 11.16 6.12
C ARG A 199 -2.82 12.09 4.91
N ALA A 200 -3.95 11.99 4.21
CA ALA A 200 -4.35 12.94 3.18
C ALA A 200 -5.09 14.17 3.73
N ALA A 201 -5.33 14.26 5.04
CA ALA A 201 -6.06 15.37 5.63
C ALA A 201 -5.38 16.73 5.36
N ILE A 202 -6.19 17.70 4.94
CA ILE A 202 -5.84 19.09 4.71
C ILE A 202 -6.81 19.99 5.48
N ASP A 203 -6.46 21.26 5.68
CA ASP A 203 -7.27 22.24 6.41
C ASP A 203 -8.46 22.77 5.57
N ARG A 204 -9.24 21.84 5.01
CA ARG A 204 -10.49 22.08 4.27
C ARG A 204 -11.21 20.75 3.98
N PRO A 205 -12.52 20.78 3.68
CA PRO A 205 -13.26 19.58 3.30
C PRO A 205 -12.67 18.88 2.08
N ALA A 206 -12.38 17.59 2.24
CA ALA A 206 -11.84 16.72 1.20
C ALA A 206 -12.43 15.32 1.31
N ALA A 207 -12.50 14.63 0.17
CA ALA A 207 -12.95 13.25 0.04
C ALA A 207 -11.93 12.45 -0.75
N GLY A 208 -11.76 11.17 -0.45
CA GLY A 208 -10.81 10.35 -1.19
C GLY A 208 -10.87 8.88 -0.87
N LYS A 209 -9.99 8.11 -1.51
CA LYS A 209 -9.87 6.68 -1.32
C LYS A 209 -8.43 6.21 -1.56
N THR A 210 -7.98 5.37 -0.65
CA THR A 210 -6.75 4.58 -0.79
C THR A 210 -6.95 3.39 -1.74
N GLY A 211 -5.95 3.12 -2.55
CA GLY A 211 -5.77 1.91 -3.33
C GLY A 211 -4.45 1.27 -2.97
N THR A 212 -4.48 -0.03 -2.67
CA THR A 212 -3.27 -0.84 -2.52
C THR A 212 -3.51 -2.09 -3.34
N ALA A 213 -2.64 -2.35 -4.31
CA ALA A 213 -2.68 -3.55 -5.11
C ALA A 213 -2.11 -4.74 -4.32
N GLN A 214 -2.18 -5.92 -4.95
CA GLN A 214 -1.63 -7.13 -4.36
C GLN A 214 -0.12 -6.97 -4.08
N ASN A 215 0.36 -7.59 -3.01
CA ASN A 215 1.76 -7.59 -2.59
C ASN A 215 2.38 -6.19 -2.38
N TYR A 216 1.58 -5.13 -2.24
CA TYR A 216 2.08 -3.75 -2.09
C TYR A 216 2.94 -3.29 -3.27
N ALA A 217 2.74 -3.86 -4.46
CA ALA A 217 3.52 -3.50 -5.65
C ALA A 217 3.10 -2.15 -6.25
N ASP A 218 1.82 -1.79 -6.08
CA ASP A 218 1.25 -0.53 -6.52
C ASP A 218 0.42 0.08 -5.39
N ALA A 219 0.66 1.36 -5.11
CA ALA A 219 -0.07 2.12 -4.09
C ALA A 219 -0.61 3.41 -4.69
N THR A 220 -1.90 3.68 -4.47
CA THR A 220 -2.59 4.84 -5.04
C THR A 220 -3.38 5.57 -3.96
N PHE A 221 -3.43 6.89 -4.03
CA PHE A 221 -4.46 7.69 -3.37
C PHE A 221 -5.14 8.57 -4.39
N VAL A 222 -6.47 8.56 -4.40
CA VAL A 222 -7.27 9.43 -5.25
C VAL A 222 -8.21 10.23 -4.37
N GLY A 223 -8.22 11.54 -4.56
CA GLY A 223 -9.04 12.42 -3.75
C GLY A 223 -9.37 13.73 -4.43
N TYR A 224 -10.29 14.45 -3.83
CA TYR A 224 -10.78 15.72 -4.33
C TYR A 224 -11.29 16.65 -3.22
N THR A 225 -11.27 17.94 -3.54
CA THR A 225 -12.08 18.99 -2.94
C THR A 225 -13.20 19.37 -3.94
N PRO A 226 -14.14 20.26 -3.61
CA PRO A 226 -15.10 20.77 -4.61
C PRO A 226 -14.44 21.39 -5.85
N GLN A 227 -13.20 21.89 -5.73
CA GLN A 227 -12.53 22.64 -6.80
C GLN A 227 -11.48 21.85 -7.58
N ARG A 228 -10.91 20.78 -7.01
CA ARG A 228 -9.76 20.05 -7.58
C ARG A 228 -9.86 18.57 -7.29
N ALA A 229 -9.45 17.74 -8.25
CA ALA A 229 -9.25 16.30 -8.06
C ALA A 229 -7.82 15.95 -8.46
N ALA A 230 -7.21 15.01 -7.73
CA ALA A 230 -5.88 14.50 -8.00
C ALA A 230 -5.81 13.00 -7.68
N ALA A 231 -5.03 12.28 -8.48
CA ALA A 231 -4.67 10.89 -8.26
C ALA A 231 -3.15 10.79 -8.18
N VAL A 232 -2.65 10.10 -7.17
CA VAL A 232 -1.23 9.87 -6.95
C VAL A 232 -1.00 8.38 -6.92
N TRP A 233 -0.09 7.89 -7.76
CA TRP A 233 0.41 6.54 -7.73
C TRP A 233 1.88 6.55 -7.29
N VAL A 234 2.26 5.56 -6.50
CA VAL A 234 3.64 5.26 -6.09
C VAL A 234 3.85 3.77 -6.35
N GLY A 235 5.00 3.45 -6.94
CA GLY A 235 5.39 2.09 -7.32
C GLY A 235 6.69 2.13 -8.13
N PHE A 236 7.21 0.95 -8.44
CA PHE A 236 8.38 0.84 -9.30
C PHE A 236 7.96 0.92 -10.77
N PRO A 237 8.59 1.79 -11.58
CA PRO A 237 8.18 2.01 -12.97
C PRO A 237 8.41 0.77 -13.85
N ASP A 238 9.42 -0.03 -13.56
CA ASP A 238 9.87 -1.12 -14.44
C ASP A 238 9.07 -2.41 -14.26
N ALA A 239 8.58 -2.68 -13.04
CA ALA A 239 7.88 -3.90 -12.71
C ALA A 239 7.03 -3.77 -11.43
N GLN A 240 6.15 -4.73 -11.20
CA GLN A 240 5.38 -4.86 -9.97
C GLN A 240 6.25 -5.42 -8.83
N ILE A 241 7.16 -4.59 -8.33
CA ILE A 241 8.08 -4.93 -7.24
C ILE A 241 7.40 -4.57 -5.91
N PRO A 242 7.29 -5.50 -4.94
CA PRO A 242 6.73 -5.22 -3.63
C PRO A 242 7.42 -4.04 -2.92
N MET A 243 6.67 -3.00 -2.58
CA MET A 243 7.14 -1.89 -1.76
C MET A 243 6.94 -2.21 -0.27
N VAL A 244 7.73 -3.17 0.20
CA VAL A 244 7.84 -3.54 1.62
C VAL A 244 9.32 -3.64 1.98
N PRO A 245 9.69 -3.56 3.27
CA PRO A 245 11.07 -3.76 3.68
C PRO A 245 11.60 -5.13 3.21
N PRO A 246 12.86 -5.21 2.73
CA PRO A 246 13.86 -4.13 2.65
C PRO A 246 13.84 -3.32 1.34
N THR A 247 12.92 -3.60 0.40
CA THR A 247 12.86 -2.90 -0.89
C THR A 247 12.56 -1.40 -0.72
N THR A 248 11.77 -1.07 0.30
CA THR A 248 11.43 0.29 0.74
C THR A 248 11.47 0.34 2.27
N ASP A 249 11.76 1.50 2.84
CA ASP A 249 11.91 1.69 4.30
C ASP A 249 10.63 1.35 5.07
N ILE A 250 9.46 1.56 4.43
CA ILE A 250 8.15 1.18 4.95
C ILE A 250 7.43 0.22 4.02
N ARG A 251 6.38 -0.41 4.56
CA ARG A 251 5.30 -1.01 3.76
C ARG A 251 4.46 0.09 3.11
N VAL A 252 4.67 0.33 1.82
CA VAL A 252 3.95 1.37 1.08
C VAL A 252 2.55 0.89 0.71
N SER A 253 1.55 1.62 1.20
CA SER A 253 0.14 1.44 0.86
C SER A 253 -0.48 2.77 0.43
N GLY A 254 -1.71 2.75 -0.11
CA GLY A 254 -2.39 3.98 -0.53
C GLY A 254 -2.49 5.05 0.57
N GLY A 255 -2.49 4.67 1.85
CA GLY A 255 -2.55 5.59 3.00
C GLY A 255 -1.20 6.17 3.44
N THR A 256 -0.09 5.74 2.84
CA THR A 256 1.28 6.15 3.19
C THR A 256 1.79 7.25 2.23
N TYR A 257 2.86 7.00 1.46
CA TYR A 257 3.42 7.96 0.52
C TYR A 257 2.38 8.54 -0.46
N PRO A 258 1.46 7.77 -1.09
CA PRO A 258 0.48 8.35 -2.00
C PRO A 258 -0.43 9.39 -1.35
N ALA A 259 -0.94 9.13 -0.13
CA ALA A 259 -1.80 10.05 0.60
C ALA A 259 -1.06 11.33 1.02
N GLN A 260 0.20 11.20 1.47
CA GLN A 260 1.04 12.33 1.84
C GLN A 260 1.42 13.19 0.63
N ILE A 261 1.82 12.58 -0.48
CA ILE A 261 2.11 13.31 -1.73
C ILE A 261 0.83 14.02 -2.23
N TRP A 262 -0.32 13.35 -2.17
CA TRP A 262 -1.60 13.97 -2.53
C TRP A 262 -1.88 15.20 -1.66
N ARG A 263 -1.64 15.10 -0.35
CA ARG A 263 -1.79 16.21 0.60
C ARG A 263 -0.94 17.41 0.19
N GLU A 264 0.34 17.20 -0.07
CA GLU A 264 1.25 18.28 -0.49
C GLU A 264 0.83 18.92 -1.81
N ILE A 265 0.46 18.11 -2.81
CA ILE A 265 -0.07 18.60 -4.09
C ILE A 265 -1.31 19.46 -3.86
N MET A 266 -2.23 19.01 -3.01
CA MET A 266 -3.49 19.69 -2.79
C MET A 266 -3.35 20.94 -1.94
N ILE A 267 -2.41 21.00 -1.00
CA ILE A 267 -2.05 22.24 -0.30
C ILE A 267 -1.57 23.29 -1.31
N ALA A 268 -0.61 22.93 -2.16
CA ALA A 268 -0.07 23.83 -3.18
C ALA A 268 -1.14 24.25 -4.21
N ALA A 269 -1.94 23.30 -4.70
CA ALA A 269 -2.98 23.56 -5.70
C ALA A 269 -4.13 24.47 -5.20
N HIS A 270 -4.20 24.69 -3.88
CA HIS A 270 -5.22 25.50 -3.24
C HIS A 270 -4.69 26.81 -2.64
N GLU A 271 -3.44 27.17 -2.91
CA GLU A 271 -2.90 28.48 -2.53
C GLU A 271 -3.77 29.60 -3.14
N GLY A 272 -4.26 30.51 -2.31
CA GLY A 272 -5.17 31.59 -2.73
C GLY A 272 -6.57 31.15 -3.14
N VAL A 273 -6.94 29.86 -3.02
CA VAL A 273 -8.27 29.35 -3.34
C VAL A 273 -9.12 29.25 -2.05
N PRO A 274 -10.23 30.01 -1.93
CA PRO A 274 -11.11 29.93 -0.78
C PRO A 274 -11.63 28.51 -0.53
N ALA A 275 -11.73 28.11 0.73
CA ALA A 275 -12.34 26.83 1.09
C ALA A 275 -13.83 26.84 0.71
N VAL A 276 -14.31 25.71 0.19
CA VAL A 276 -15.72 25.47 -0.14
C VAL A 276 -16.09 24.12 0.46
N ASP A 277 -17.31 24.03 0.99
CA ASP A 277 -17.81 22.79 1.55
C ASP A 277 -18.12 21.77 0.47
N LEU A 278 -17.91 20.50 0.81
CA LEU A 278 -18.40 19.41 -0.03
C LEU A 278 -19.94 19.40 0.00
N PRO A 279 -20.60 18.95 -1.09
CA PRO A 279 -22.05 18.86 -1.13
C PRO A 279 -22.59 18.04 0.05
N ALA A 280 -23.62 18.57 0.71
CA ALA A 280 -24.35 17.80 1.71
C ALA A 280 -24.99 16.57 1.05
N PRO A 281 -25.02 15.40 1.74
CA PRO A 281 -25.75 14.26 1.23
C PRO A 281 -27.25 14.59 1.13
N PRO A 282 -27.98 13.96 0.19
CA PRO A 282 -29.44 14.12 0.10
C PRO A 282 -30.14 13.74 1.42
N VAL A 283 -31.28 14.38 1.70
CA VAL A 283 -32.13 14.10 2.88
C VAL A 283 -32.92 12.79 2.65
N SER A 284 -32.20 11.69 2.54
CA SER A 284 -32.69 10.31 2.58
C SER A 284 -31.55 9.44 3.10
N ALA A 285 -30.99 9.86 4.22
CA ALA A 285 -30.18 9.03 5.07
C ALA A 285 -30.66 9.33 6.48
N PRO A 286 -30.75 8.34 7.38
CA PRO A 286 -30.38 8.67 8.73
C PRO A 286 -29.05 9.44 8.61
N SER A 287 -29.01 10.68 9.10
CA SER A 287 -27.85 11.10 9.91
C SER A 287 -27.42 9.88 10.70
N PRO A 288 -26.13 9.56 10.93
CA PRO A 288 -25.84 8.48 11.85
C PRO A 288 -26.56 8.77 13.17
N ALA A 289 -27.76 8.21 13.35
CA ALA A 289 -27.97 7.28 14.40
C ALA A 289 -26.78 6.36 14.20
N THR A 290 -25.71 6.64 14.94
CA THR A 290 -25.33 5.70 15.98
C THR A 290 -26.52 4.75 16.14
N ALA A 291 -26.47 3.63 15.41
CA ALA A 291 -26.83 2.40 16.07
C ALA A 291 -26.10 2.56 17.40
N PRO A 292 -26.82 2.65 18.55
CA PRO A 292 -26.13 2.68 19.80
C PRO A 292 -25.08 1.57 19.67
N PRO A 293 -23.79 1.87 19.95
CA PRO A 293 -22.78 0.84 19.92
C PRO A 293 -23.42 -0.41 20.54
N PRO A 294 -23.27 -1.62 19.94
CA PRO A 294 -23.62 -2.83 20.67
C PRO A 294 -23.17 -2.60 22.10
N LEU A 295 -23.99 -2.87 23.12
CA LEU A 295 -23.83 -2.37 24.50
C LEU A 295 -22.41 -2.59 25.12
N ASP A 296 -21.56 -3.34 24.43
CA ASP A 296 -20.20 -3.73 24.75
C ASP A 296 -19.13 -3.26 23.74
N SER A 297 -19.40 -2.31 22.83
CA SER A 297 -18.41 -1.84 21.85
C SER A 297 -17.69 -0.59 22.32
N VAL A 298 -16.38 -0.56 22.09
CA VAL A 298 -15.44 0.45 22.56
C VAL A 298 -14.65 0.98 21.36
N GLU A 299 -14.42 2.29 21.34
CA GLU A 299 -13.62 2.94 20.31
C GLU A 299 -12.14 2.68 20.56
N ILE A 300 -11.41 2.25 19.54
CA ILE A 300 -9.97 2.03 19.64
C ILE A 300 -9.25 3.37 19.68
N PRO A 301 -8.46 3.68 20.73
CA PRO A 301 -7.71 4.91 20.78
C PRO A 301 -6.61 4.94 19.73
N ASP A 302 -6.21 6.15 19.34
CA ASP A 302 -5.07 6.35 18.45
C ASP A 302 -3.76 6.24 19.24
N LEU A 303 -2.99 5.21 18.92
CA LEU A 303 -1.72 4.88 19.53
C LEU A 303 -0.54 5.16 18.61
N VAL A 304 -0.77 5.31 17.29
CA VAL A 304 0.29 5.52 16.31
C VAL A 304 0.97 6.87 16.52
N GLY A 305 2.30 6.88 16.49
CA GLY A 305 3.15 8.05 16.73
C GLY A 305 3.40 8.34 18.21
N ARG A 306 2.84 7.57 19.15
CA ARG A 306 3.17 7.66 20.58
C ARG A 306 4.39 6.80 20.92
N ALA A 307 5.09 7.15 22.00
CA ALA A 307 6.09 6.27 22.58
C ALA A 307 5.41 5.03 23.20
N TRP A 308 6.00 3.86 22.99
CA TRP A 308 5.57 2.58 23.55
C TRP A 308 5.95 2.52 25.03
N ASP A 309 4.92 2.61 25.88
CA ASP A 309 5.01 2.27 27.30
C ASP A 309 3.96 1.19 27.59
N PRO A 310 4.37 -0.07 27.79
CA PRO A 310 3.43 -1.18 27.97
C PRO A 310 2.52 -1.01 29.20
N ALA A 311 2.99 -0.32 30.25
CA ALA A 311 2.19 -0.12 31.45
C ALA A 311 1.12 0.97 31.22
N LEU A 312 1.49 2.08 30.60
CA LEU A 312 0.55 3.17 30.30
C LEU A 312 -0.47 2.75 29.24
N VAL A 313 -0.01 2.13 28.14
CA VAL A 313 -0.90 1.70 27.06
C VAL A 313 -1.82 0.57 27.55
N SER A 314 -1.32 -0.39 28.32
CA SER A 314 -2.18 -1.44 28.89
C SER A 314 -3.19 -0.90 29.90
N ALA A 315 -2.87 0.16 30.66
CA ALA A 315 -3.81 0.78 31.58
C ALA A 315 -4.92 1.53 30.82
N GLU A 316 -4.55 2.33 29.82
CA GLU A 316 -5.49 3.06 28.95
C GLU A 316 -6.44 2.11 28.21
N LEU A 317 -5.90 1.07 27.58
CA LEU A 317 -6.70 0.05 26.92
C LEU A 317 -7.51 -0.79 27.91
N GLY A 318 -7.00 -1.02 29.12
CA GLY A 318 -7.68 -1.75 30.18
C GLY A 318 -8.97 -1.08 30.66
N GLU A 319 -8.99 0.26 30.76
CA GLU A 319 -10.22 1.03 31.06
C GLU A 319 -11.31 0.82 29.98
N LEU A 320 -10.85 0.52 28.76
CA LEU A 320 -11.67 0.22 27.59
C LEU A 320 -11.95 -1.28 27.44
N THR A 321 -11.57 -2.11 28.41
CA THR A 321 -11.65 -3.58 28.35
C THR A 321 -10.87 -4.22 27.18
N LEU A 322 -9.87 -3.53 26.64
CA LEU A 322 -9.02 -3.98 25.55
C LEU A 322 -7.69 -4.50 26.10
N GLY A 323 -7.15 -5.55 25.49
CA GLY A 323 -5.77 -6.00 25.69
C GLY A 323 -4.82 -5.25 24.76
N VAL A 324 -3.52 -5.32 25.05
CA VAL A 324 -2.46 -4.85 24.15
C VAL A 324 -1.43 -5.95 23.93
N ALA A 325 -0.97 -6.08 22.69
CA ALA A 325 0.23 -6.84 22.33
C ALA A 325 1.15 -5.94 21.51
N ALA A 326 2.45 -6.07 21.69
CA ALA A 326 3.43 -5.39 20.86
C ALA A 326 4.17 -6.39 20.00
N VAL A 327 4.48 -5.97 18.78
CA VAL A 327 5.37 -6.66 17.86
C VAL A 327 6.48 -5.68 17.51
N ASP A 328 7.72 -6.09 17.72
CA ASP A 328 8.88 -5.29 17.34
C ASP A 328 9.03 -5.32 15.81
N VAL A 329 9.28 -4.15 15.24
CA VAL A 329 9.53 -3.95 13.82
C VAL A 329 10.85 -3.22 13.69
N GLU A 330 11.85 -3.90 13.14
CA GLU A 330 13.16 -3.34 12.89
C GLU A 330 13.10 -2.18 11.89
N THR A 331 13.53 -0.99 12.30
CA THR A 331 13.53 0.22 11.46
C THR A 331 14.52 1.25 11.99
N ASP A 332 15.15 2.02 11.09
CA ASP A 332 15.98 3.18 11.37
C ASP A 332 15.27 4.53 11.08
N GLU A 333 14.00 4.48 10.65
CA GLU A 333 13.21 5.66 10.28
C GLU A 333 12.51 6.32 11.48
N TYR A 334 12.27 5.55 12.55
CA TYR A 334 11.59 6.02 13.76
C TYR A 334 12.47 5.81 14.97
N ASP A 335 12.37 6.72 15.94
CA ASP A 335 13.04 6.56 17.23
C ASP A 335 12.61 5.22 17.86
N GLU A 336 13.59 4.45 18.34
CA GLU A 336 13.35 3.18 19.03
C GLU A 336 12.29 3.34 20.12
N GLY A 337 11.35 2.41 20.16
CA GLY A 337 10.20 2.46 21.05
C GLY A 337 9.03 3.32 20.55
N THR A 338 9.04 3.82 19.32
CA THR A 338 7.85 4.51 18.75
C THR A 338 6.82 3.51 18.25
N ILE A 339 5.53 3.71 18.54
CA ILE A 339 4.45 2.93 17.94
C ILE A 339 4.24 3.42 16.49
N ILE A 340 4.57 2.58 15.52
CA ILE A 340 4.55 2.93 14.09
C ILE A 340 3.34 2.36 13.35
N GLY A 341 2.65 1.40 13.97
CA GLY A 341 1.44 0.76 13.45
C GLY A 341 0.55 0.25 14.57
N GLN A 342 -0.74 0.08 14.28
CA GLN A 342 -1.67 -0.58 15.19
C GLN A 342 -2.77 -1.34 14.43
N ALA A 343 -3.27 -2.40 15.04
CA ALA A 343 -4.42 -3.17 14.59
C ALA A 343 -5.27 -3.61 15.80
N PRO A 344 -6.60 -3.38 15.82
CA PRO A 344 -7.37 -2.69 14.80
C PRO A 344 -7.04 -1.19 14.68
N ALA A 345 -7.45 -0.59 13.56
CA ALA A 345 -7.18 0.81 13.27
C ALA A 345 -7.76 1.74 14.36
N ALA A 346 -7.07 2.85 14.60
CA ALA A 346 -7.52 3.92 15.47
C ALA A 346 -8.93 4.40 15.10
N LEU A 347 -9.68 4.83 16.11
CA LEU A 347 -11.06 5.32 16.04
C LEU A 347 -12.07 4.29 15.49
N SER A 348 -11.67 3.02 15.32
CA SER A 348 -12.59 1.96 14.95
C SER A 348 -13.39 1.47 16.16
N LEU A 349 -14.67 1.17 15.98
CA LEU A 349 -15.48 0.54 17.02
C LEU A 349 -15.23 -0.97 17.04
N GLN A 350 -14.90 -1.49 18.21
CA GLN A 350 -14.58 -2.90 18.43
C GLN A 350 -15.32 -3.43 19.64
N ARG A 351 -15.50 -4.74 19.74
CA ARG A 351 -16.04 -5.34 20.97
C ARG A 351 -14.99 -5.25 22.09
N GLY A 352 -15.41 -4.98 23.33
CA GLY A 352 -14.57 -5.16 24.49
C GLY A 352 -14.01 -6.59 24.57
N GLY A 353 -12.79 -6.74 25.07
CA GLY A 353 -12.08 -8.01 25.24
C GLY A 353 -11.12 -8.39 24.11
N ILE A 354 -11.05 -7.61 23.02
CA ILE A 354 -10.06 -7.85 21.96
C ILE A 354 -8.67 -7.33 22.36
N THR A 355 -7.63 -7.80 21.68
CA THR A 355 -6.26 -7.29 21.83
C THR A 355 -5.91 -6.35 20.69
N VAL A 356 -5.46 -5.14 21.02
CA VAL A 356 -4.84 -4.21 20.06
C VAL A 356 -3.38 -4.62 19.90
N THR A 357 -2.99 -5.00 18.70
CA THR A 357 -1.59 -5.22 18.35
C THR A 357 -0.98 -3.89 17.92
N VAL A 358 0.14 -3.50 18.53
CA VAL A 358 0.93 -2.35 18.11
C VAL A 358 2.25 -2.81 17.52
N GLU A 359 2.68 -2.17 16.45
CA GLU A 359 4.00 -2.34 15.86
C GLU A 359 4.92 -1.29 16.49
N VAL A 360 5.98 -1.73 17.16
CA VAL A 360 6.91 -0.87 17.89
C VAL A 360 8.23 -0.85 17.13
N ALA A 361 8.73 0.34 16.83
CA ALA A 361 10.03 0.50 16.20
C ALA A 361 11.13 -0.09 17.11
N ALA A 362 11.87 -1.06 16.59
CA ALA A 362 13.05 -1.62 17.22
C ALA A 362 14.28 -1.28 16.38
N ALA A 363 15.43 -1.10 17.03
CA ALA A 363 16.67 -0.92 16.31
C ALA A 363 16.96 -2.19 15.46
N PRO A 364 17.33 -2.04 14.17
CA PRO A 364 17.65 -3.18 13.33
C PRO A 364 18.87 -3.94 13.87
N ASP A 365 18.78 -5.27 13.94
CA ASP A 365 19.91 -6.12 14.30
C ASP A 365 20.89 -6.16 13.12
N LEU A 366 21.85 -5.23 13.11
CA LEU A 366 22.87 -5.17 12.07
C LEU A 366 23.76 -6.42 12.18
N PRO A 367 23.97 -7.20 11.09
CA PRO A 367 24.82 -8.37 11.16
C PRO A 367 26.25 -7.96 11.55
N THR A 368 26.77 -8.57 12.62
CA THR A 368 28.18 -8.46 12.99
C THR A 368 29.02 -9.27 12.01
N PHE A 369 29.82 -8.59 11.20
CA PHE A 369 30.80 -9.24 10.33
C PHE A 369 32.11 -9.52 11.07
N ILE A 370 32.77 -10.60 10.69
CA ILE A 370 34.14 -10.95 11.12
C ILE A 370 35.05 -10.68 9.93
N GLU A 371 36.21 -10.04 10.15
CA GLU A 371 37.22 -9.93 9.10
C GLU A 371 37.88 -11.29 8.84
N MET A 372 37.87 -11.74 7.58
CA MET A 372 38.52 -12.98 7.18
C MET A 372 40.02 -12.98 7.57
N PRO A 373 40.49 -13.91 8.41
CA PRO A 373 41.90 -14.00 8.79
C PRO A 373 42.79 -14.35 7.60
N SER A 374 44.05 -13.90 7.63
CA SER A 374 45.07 -14.37 6.69
C SER A 374 45.65 -15.71 7.15
N VAL A 375 45.54 -16.72 6.29
CA VAL A 375 46.04 -18.08 6.53
C VAL A 375 46.95 -18.61 5.43
N VAL A 376 47.16 -17.83 4.37
CA VAL A 376 48.20 -18.10 3.35
C VAL A 376 49.57 -18.18 4.04
N SER A 377 50.42 -19.11 3.61
CA SER A 377 51.73 -19.49 4.16
C SER A 377 51.72 -20.25 5.50
N LEU A 378 50.55 -20.47 6.12
CA LEU A 378 50.44 -21.35 7.29
C LEU A 378 50.35 -22.82 6.86
N SER A 379 50.75 -23.75 7.74
CA SER A 379 50.42 -25.17 7.55
C SER A 379 48.90 -25.38 7.61
N GLU A 380 48.39 -26.47 7.01
CA GLU A 380 46.95 -26.80 7.07
C GLU A 380 46.43 -26.80 8.53
N ALA A 381 47.17 -27.38 9.45
CA ALA A 381 46.78 -27.49 10.85
C ALA A 381 46.68 -26.11 11.55
N GLU A 382 47.63 -25.22 11.26
CA GLU A 382 47.62 -23.85 11.79
C GLU A 382 46.49 -23.03 11.17
N ALA A 383 46.28 -23.13 9.85
CA ALA A 383 45.19 -22.45 9.15
C ALA A 383 43.82 -22.85 9.69
N ARG A 384 43.58 -24.16 9.93
CA ARG A 384 42.36 -24.66 10.58
C ARG A 384 42.19 -24.08 11.99
N GLY A 385 43.27 -23.98 12.75
CA GLY A 385 43.25 -23.40 14.10
C GLY A 385 42.87 -21.92 14.11
N VAL A 386 43.44 -21.12 13.21
CA VAL A 386 43.14 -19.69 13.06
C VAL A 386 41.69 -19.46 12.63
N LEU A 387 41.22 -20.20 11.62
CA LEU A 387 39.84 -20.08 11.13
C LEU A 387 38.82 -20.53 12.19
N ALA A 388 39.10 -21.64 12.89
CA ALA A 388 38.23 -22.11 13.97
C ALA A 388 38.18 -21.13 15.16
N ALA A 389 39.31 -20.50 15.50
CA ALA A 389 39.35 -19.47 16.55
C ALA A 389 38.56 -18.21 16.16
N ALA A 390 38.45 -17.91 14.87
CA ALA A 390 37.59 -16.86 14.33
C ALA A 390 36.12 -17.30 14.13
N GLY A 391 35.76 -18.53 14.52
CA GLY A 391 34.40 -19.06 14.36
C GLY A 391 34.02 -19.41 12.91
N LEU A 392 35.02 -19.65 12.05
CA LEU A 392 34.84 -19.99 10.64
C LEU A 392 35.00 -21.49 10.39
N GLY A 393 34.20 -22.02 9.48
CA GLY A 393 34.39 -23.34 8.89
C GLY A 393 35.57 -23.35 7.92
N VAL A 394 36.02 -24.55 7.53
CA VAL A 394 37.15 -24.70 6.62
C VAL A 394 36.95 -25.87 5.67
N ALA A 395 37.04 -25.58 4.38
CA ALA A 395 37.09 -26.56 3.30
C ALA A 395 38.52 -26.62 2.77
N VAL A 396 39.09 -27.82 2.66
CA VAL A 396 40.48 -28.00 2.26
C VAL A 396 40.53 -28.69 0.91
N TYR A 397 41.24 -28.06 -0.02
CA TYR A 397 41.52 -28.56 -1.35
C TYR A 397 43.00 -28.90 -1.43
N ILE A 398 43.31 -30.13 -1.83
CA ILE A 398 44.67 -30.60 -2.00
C ILE A 398 44.97 -30.61 -3.50
N GLU A 399 45.97 -29.87 -3.92
CA GLU A 399 46.38 -29.80 -5.33
C GLU A 399 47.84 -30.25 -5.51
N PRO A 400 48.13 -31.05 -6.56
CA PRO A 400 49.48 -31.47 -6.87
C PRO A 400 50.31 -30.29 -7.40
N PHE A 401 51.53 -30.18 -6.89
CA PHE A 401 52.43 -29.06 -7.12
C PHE A 401 53.08 -29.13 -8.51
N PHE A 402 52.97 -28.06 -9.32
CA PHE A 402 53.71 -27.89 -10.57
C PHE A 402 54.72 -26.74 -10.42
N ASP A 403 56.00 -27.00 -10.72
CA ASP A 403 57.17 -26.16 -10.41
C ASP A 403 57.09 -24.68 -10.82
N GLU A 404 56.26 -24.30 -11.80
CA GLU A 404 56.18 -22.92 -12.31
C GLU A 404 55.45 -21.94 -11.38
N GLU A 405 54.61 -22.40 -10.43
CA GLU A 405 53.88 -21.52 -9.49
C GLU A 405 54.58 -21.35 -8.13
N ALA A 406 55.57 -22.19 -7.82
CA ALA A 406 56.29 -22.22 -6.55
C ALA A 406 57.10 -20.94 -6.27
N GLU A 407 57.75 -20.37 -7.29
CA GLU A 407 58.54 -19.13 -7.18
C GLU A 407 57.67 -17.90 -6.88
N ARG A 408 56.36 -17.95 -7.18
CA ARG A 408 55.45 -16.80 -7.04
C ARG A 408 54.84 -16.68 -5.65
N PHE A 409 54.68 -17.79 -4.92
CA PHE A 409 53.95 -17.82 -3.64
C PHE A 409 54.72 -18.46 -2.47
N GLY A 410 55.99 -18.86 -2.66
CA GLY A 410 56.91 -19.22 -1.55
C GLY A 410 56.58 -20.52 -0.82
N GLY A 411 56.06 -21.52 -1.53
CA GLY A 411 55.42 -22.70 -0.94
C GLY A 411 56.37 -23.76 -0.39
N ASP A 412 56.46 -23.83 0.94
CA ASP A 412 56.87 -25.07 1.62
C ASP A 412 55.77 -26.16 1.42
N PRO A 413 56.15 -27.42 1.19
CA PRO A 413 55.18 -28.52 1.11
C PRO A 413 54.28 -28.58 2.35
N GLY A 414 52.97 -28.70 2.15
CA GLY A 414 51.97 -28.72 3.23
C GLY A 414 51.47 -27.35 3.70
N ALA A 415 51.94 -26.25 3.09
CA ALA A 415 51.44 -24.90 3.37
C ALA A 415 50.23 -24.51 2.49
N VAL A 416 49.38 -23.64 3.03
CA VAL A 416 48.28 -23.00 2.31
C VAL A 416 48.84 -21.94 1.35
N TRP A 417 48.62 -22.11 0.05
CA TRP A 417 49.08 -21.12 -0.94
C TRP A 417 47.97 -20.18 -1.41
N ARG A 418 46.70 -20.57 -1.18
CA ARG A 418 45.53 -19.77 -1.52
C ARG A 418 44.45 -19.94 -0.47
N GLN A 419 43.69 -18.87 -0.24
CA GLN A 419 42.45 -18.89 0.53
C GLN A 419 41.34 -18.15 -0.22
N ALA A 420 40.09 -18.49 0.04
CA ALA A 420 38.91 -17.75 -0.38
C ALA A 420 37.84 -17.82 0.72
N PRO A 421 37.18 -16.70 1.09
CA PRO A 421 37.47 -15.31 0.73
C PRO A 421 38.88 -14.82 1.07
N ALA A 422 39.30 -13.71 0.43
CA ALA A 422 40.59 -13.09 0.72
C ALA A 422 40.63 -12.50 2.13
N ALA A 423 41.83 -12.37 2.70
CA ALA A 423 42.02 -11.77 4.02
C ALA A 423 41.45 -10.33 4.07
N GLY A 424 40.80 -9.98 5.18
CA GLY A 424 40.16 -8.67 5.40
C GLY A 424 38.78 -8.50 4.78
N VAL A 425 38.28 -9.49 4.01
CA VAL A 425 36.89 -9.46 3.52
C VAL A 425 35.95 -9.71 4.70
N PRO A 426 34.94 -8.84 4.94
CA PRO A 426 33.94 -9.08 5.97
C PRO A 426 33.09 -10.30 5.60
N VAL A 427 32.98 -11.24 6.52
CA VAL A 427 32.20 -12.47 6.38
C VAL A 427 31.27 -12.67 7.57
N GLU A 428 30.17 -13.37 7.37
CA GLU A 428 29.25 -13.72 8.46
C GLU A 428 29.87 -14.79 9.38
N PRO A 429 29.66 -14.72 10.70
CA PRO A 429 30.06 -15.77 11.64
C PRO A 429 29.55 -17.16 11.20
N GLY A 430 30.40 -18.18 11.25
CA GLY A 430 30.06 -19.53 10.81
C GLY A 430 30.24 -19.79 9.30
N SER A 431 30.59 -18.79 8.50
CA SER A 431 30.99 -18.97 7.10
C SER A 431 32.20 -19.89 6.98
N SER A 432 32.37 -20.56 5.83
CA SER A 432 33.53 -21.42 5.58
C SER A 432 34.56 -20.74 4.67
N ALA A 433 35.83 -20.84 5.04
CA ALA A 433 36.94 -20.49 4.15
C ALA A 433 37.41 -21.73 3.38
N GLU A 434 37.61 -21.57 2.08
CA GLU A 434 38.28 -22.54 1.23
C GLU A 434 39.79 -22.27 1.29
N ILE A 435 40.58 -23.30 1.60
CA ILE A 435 42.05 -23.22 1.59
C ILE A 435 42.62 -24.29 0.65
N TRP A 436 43.63 -23.91 -0.12
CA TRP A 436 44.34 -24.80 -1.02
C TRP A 436 45.73 -25.08 -0.45
N VAL A 437 46.02 -26.37 -0.25
CA VAL A 437 47.25 -26.87 0.38
C VAL A 437 48.06 -27.66 -0.65
N ASN A 438 49.36 -27.38 -0.70
CA ASN A 438 50.29 -28.10 -1.58
C ASN A 438 50.72 -29.42 -0.95
N ILE A 439 50.88 -30.46 -1.77
CA ILE A 439 51.51 -31.73 -1.37
C ILE A 439 52.76 -32.02 -2.20
N GLU A 440 53.81 -32.54 -1.56
CA GLU A 440 54.94 -33.18 -2.25
C GLU A 440 54.44 -34.43 -2.98
N GLN A 441 54.90 -34.65 -4.23
CA GLN A 441 54.64 -35.89 -4.96
C GLN A 441 55.50 -37.05 -4.43
#